data_AF-A0A958I007-F1
#
_entry.id   AF-A0A958I007-F1
#
_cell.length_a   1.000
_cell.length_b   1.000
_cell.length_c   1.000
_cell.angle_alpha   90.00
_cell.angle_beta   90.00
_cell.angle_gamma   90.00
#
_symmetry.space_group_name_H-M   'P 1'
#
loop_
_entity.id
_entity.type
_entity.pdbx_description
1 polymer ?
#
loop_
_entity_poly.entity_id
_entity_poly.type
_entity_poly.pdbx_seq_one_letter_code
_entity_poly.pdbx_strand_id
1 'polypeptide(L)'
;MNIKRKYLYAIPAVLVLFIGFEMLSRVLLSPNLVEIEGSPPYLLQTTWHQIGDYAAFVEHDTDAGCWATAIAQIAHFHKLNPSGKINYTTTAGKQIVVELDDFSFDHAQFADHLDAHSGAAAKEQVGKYIYYIAVLIYTNFGSSGYIEHETMMERIETHLNCDVGFYEYTKATWLGSQPEIRALIQREMDARRPMMMYFDNGDDFGHAAVIDSYVLQNGQFFVHLNMGWGGKNDGWYQPFEKLMGMRDDLQNRFLVTVSPKL
;
A
#
# COMPACT_ATOMS: atom_id res chain seq x y z
N MET A 1 -62.50 2.56 5.08
CA MET A 1 -61.26 3.21 4.59
C MET A 1 -60.10 2.59 5.35
N ASN A 2 -59.43 1.60 4.75
CA ASN A 2 -58.57 0.63 5.41
C ASN A 2 -57.13 0.80 4.89
N ILE A 3 -56.41 1.77 5.43
CA ILE A 3 -55.00 2.04 5.08
C ILE A 3 -54.24 2.12 6.40
N LYS A 4 -53.81 0.97 6.95
CA LYS A 4 -52.80 0.87 8.02
C LYS A 4 -52.47 -0.61 8.27
N ARG A 5 -51.77 -1.26 7.33
CA ARG A 5 -51.14 -2.58 7.61
C ARG A 5 -50.00 -3.02 6.69
N LYS A 6 -49.61 -2.22 5.67
CA LYS A 6 -48.57 -2.62 4.69
C LYS A 6 -47.13 -2.18 5.03
N TYR A 7 -46.90 -1.36 6.05
CA TYR A 7 -45.56 -0.81 6.35
C TYR A 7 -44.83 -1.44 7.54
N LEU A 8 -45.46 -2.37 8.28
CA LEU A 8 -44.84 -2.97 9.47
C LEU A 8 -43.94 -4.18 9.16
N TYR A 9 -44.08 -4.80 7.98
CA TYR A 9 -43.27 -5.94 7.55
C TYR A 9 -42.08 -5.55 6.65
N ALA A 10 -42.00 -4.31 6.19
CA ALA A 10 -40.90 -3.82 5.34
C ALA A 10 -39.67 -3.42 6.17
N ILE A 11 -39.85 -2.95 7.41
CA ILE A 11 -38.76 -2.48 8.28
C ILE A 11 -37.84 -3.64 8.73
N PRO A 12 -38.34 -4.83 9.13
CA PRO A 12 -37.47 -5.95 9.49
C PRO A 12 -36.74 -6.56 8.27
N ALA A 13 -37.40 -6.64 7.11
CA ALA A 13 -36.81 -7.21 5.90
C ALA A 13 -35.68 -6.34 5.35
N VAL A 14 -35.83 -5.01 5.37
CA VAL A 14 -34.78 -4.08 4.97
C VAL A 14 -33.61 -4.13 5.96
N LEU A 15 -33.85 -4.15 7.28
CA LEU A 15 -32.79 -4.30 8.27
C LEU A 15 -32.03 -5.64 8.15
N VAL A 16 -32.72 -6.75 7.89
CA VAL A 16 -32.09 -8.07 7.67
C VAL A 16 -31.29 -8.11 6.37
N LEU A 17 -31.75 -7.44 5.30
CA LEU A 17 -31.00 -7.29 4.05
C LEU A 17 -29.75 -6.41 4.22
N PHE A 18 -29.84 -5.31 4.99
CA PHE A 18 -28.68 -4.47 5.30
C PHE A 18 -27.66 -5.18 6.19
N ILE A 19 -28.11 -5.89 7.23
CA ILE A 19 -27.23 -6.71 8.09
C ILE A 19 -26.60 -7.84 7.27
N GLY A 20 -27.36 -8.50 6.39
CA GLY A 20 -26.86 -9.54 5.50
C GLY A 20 -25.84 -9.01 4.49
N PHE A 21 -26.06 -7.83 3.93
CA PHE A 21 -25.11 -7.18 3.01
C PHE A 21 -23.83 -6.71 3.72
N GLU A 22 -23.93 -6.14 4.92
CA GLU A 22 -22.75 -5.80 5.74
C GLU A 22 -21.98 -7.04 6.20
N MET A 23 -22.65 -8.13 6.57
CA MET A 23 -21.98 -9.38 6.92
C MET A 23 -21.28 -9.98 5.69
N LEU A 24 -21.94 -9.97 4.54
CA LEU A 24 -21.39 -10.47 3.29
C LEU A 24 -20.20 -9.62 2.81
N SER A 25 -20.29 -8.29 2.89
CA SER A 25 -19.18 -7.40 2.55
C SER A 25 -18.00 -7.53 3.52
N ARG A 26 -18.26 -7.72 4.81
CA ARG A 26 -17.24 -8.05 5.81
C ARG A 26 -16.55 -9.38 5.49
N VAL A 27 -17.29 -10.45 5.21
CA VAL A 27 -16.69 -11.76 4.87
C VAL A 27 -15.92 -11.73 3.54
N LEU A 28 -16.41 -10.98 2.55
CA LEU A 28 -15.74 -10.84 1.25
C LEU A 28 -14.42 -10.05 1.34
N LEU A 29 -14.27 -9.16 2.33
CA LEU A 29 -13.13 -8.24 2.48
C LEU A 29 -12.28 -8.50 3.74
N SER A 30 -12.65 -9.45 4.59
CA SER A 30 -11.86 -9.82 5.77
C SER A 30 -10.49 -10.34 5.32
N PRO A 31 -9.38 -9.85 5.89
CA PRO A 31 -8.07 -10.37 5.53
C PRO A 31 -7.90 -11.84 5.95
N ASN A 32 -7.17 -12.61 5.16
CA ASN A 32 -6.77 -13.99 5.50
C ASN A 32 -5.51 -13.97 6.38
N LEU A 33 -5.62 -13.32 7.55
CA LEU A 33 -4.57 -13.24 8.56
C LEU A 33 -4.31 -14.59 9.22
N VAL A 34 -3.05 -14.82 9.56
CA VAL A 34 -2.61 -16.00 10.30
C VAL A 34 -1.91 -15.55 11.58
N GLU A 35 -2.18 -16.24 12.68
CA GLU A 35 -1.43 -16.04 13.92
C GLU A 35 -0.12 -16.84 13.86
N ILE A 36 1.01 -16.16 14.08
CA ILE A 36 2.35 -16.76 14.13
C ILE A 36 2.83 -16.74 15.58
N GLU A 37 3.10 -17.91 16.13
CA GLU A 37 3.59 -18.07 17.50
C GLU A 37 5.06 -17.63 17.55
N GLY A 38 5.41 -16.74 18.49
CA GLY A 38 6.78 -16.25 18.60
C GLY A 38 7.24 -15.43 17.39
N SER A 39 6.33 -14.64 16.81
CA SER A 39 6.56 -13.79 15.62
C SER A 39 7.94 -13.12 15.64
N PRO A 40 8.76 -13.25 14.57
CA PRO A 40 9.99 -12.50 14.43
C PRO A 40 9.71 -10.99 14.35
N PRO A 41 10.73 -10.14 14.59
CA PRO A 41 10.58 -8.70 14.46
C PRO A 41 10.32 -8.29 13.00
N TYR A 42 9.68 -7.13 12.85
CA TYR A 42 9.40 -6.48 11.58
C TYR A 42 10.42 -5.37 11.31
N LEU A 43 10.72 -5.12 10.03
CA LEU A 43 11.64 -4.04 9.65
C LEU A 43 11.00 -2.66 9.85
N LEU A 44 9.74 -2.47 9.44
CA LEU A 44 9.05 -1.19 9.58
C LEU A 44 8.51 -1.02 11.00
N GLN A 45 8.55 0.22 11.49
CA GLN A 45 7.82 0.66 12.69
C GLN A 45 6.63 1.55 12.32
N THR A 46 6.63 2.10 11.10
CA THR A 46 5.58 2.96 10.61
C THR A 46 4.28 2.18 10.43
N THR A 47 3.17 2.80 10.77
CA THR A 47 1.81 2.32 10.45
C THR A 47 1.08 3.44 9.70
N TRP A 48 1.67 3.87 8.57
CA TRP A 48 1.11 4.99 7.82
C TRP A 48 -0.21 4.63 7.13
N HIS A 49 -0.97 5.64 6.76
CA HIS A 49 -2.20 5.50 6.00
C HIS A 49 -2.08 6.26 4.68
N GLN A 50 -2.95 5.95 3.73
CA GLN A 50 -3.09 6.69 2.46
C GLN A 50 -4.11 7.85 2.50
N ILE A 51 -4.84 8.09 3.61
CA ILE A 51 -5.91 9.12 3.68
C ILE A 51 -5.71 10.07 4.86
N GLY A 52 -6.47 11.16 4.92
CA GLY A 52 -6.44 12.10 6.06
C GLY A 52 -5.16 12.94 6.06
N ASP A 53 -4.50 13.07 7.21
CA ASP A 53 -3.26 13.88 7.33
C ASP A 53 -2.15 13.39 6.40
N TYR A 54 -2.15 12.10 6.05
CA TYR A 54 -1.19 11.52 5.11
C TYR A 54 -1.41 11.96 3.65
N ALA A 55 -2.63 12.35 3.29
CA ALA A 55 -2.99 12.84 1.95
C ALA A 55 -3.17 14.37 1.92
N ALA A 56 -2.79 15.10 2.99
CA ALA A 56 -3.09 16.52 3.15
C ALA A 56 -2.53 17.43 2.04
N PHE A 57 -1.49 16.99 1.33
CA PHE A 57 -0.84 17.73 0.24
C PHE A 57 -1.29 17.28 -1.15
N VAL A 58 -2.16 16.27 -1.22
CA VAL A 58 -2.73 15.82 -2.49
C VAL A 58 -3.96 16.67 -2.81
N GLU A 59 -3.74 17.74 -3.58
CA GLU A 59 -4.80 18.68 -3.92
C GLU A 59 -6.00 18.01 -4.60
N HIS A 60 -7.20 18.24 -4.02
CA HIS A 60 -8.48 17.71 -4.48
C HIS A 60 -8.64 16.18 -4.43
N ASP A 61 -7.71 15.50 -3.77
CA ASP A 61 -7.82 14.09 -3.46
C ASP A 61 -7.86 13.89 -1.94
N THR A 62 -8.54 12.83 -1.51
CA THR A 62 -8.54 12.40 -0.12
C THR A 62 -7.67 11.17 0.10
N ASP A 63 -7.07 10.65 -0.98
CA ASP A 63 -6.24 9.46 -0.99
C ASP A 63 -4.92 9.74 -1.74
N ALA A 64 -3.79 9.44 -1.09
CA ALA A 64 -2.47 9.58 -1.69
C ALA A 64 -2.05 8.39 -2.55
N GLY A 65 -2.79 7.28 -2.47
CA GLY A 65 -2.55 6.04 -3.19
C GLY A 65 -1.71 5.03 -2.41
N CYS A 66 -2.05 3.75 -2.60
CA CYS A 66 -1.39 2.64 -1.91
C CYS A 66 0.07 2.46 -2.32
N TRP A 67 0.43 2.63 -3.60
CA TRP A 67 1.83 2.52 -4.04
C TRP A 67 2.68 3.65 -3.45
N ALA A 68 2.16 4.88 -3.47
CA ALA A 68 2.86 6.02 -2.89
C ALA A 68 3.13 5.79 -1.41
N THR A 69 2.12 5.33 -0.67
CA THR A 69 2.24 5.02 0.76
C THR A 69 3.24 3.89 1.02
N ALA A 70 3.18 2.79 0.25
CA ALA A 70 4.10 1.66 0.42
C ALA A 70 5.55 2.04 0.10
N ILE A 71 5.79 2.69 -1.04
CA ILE A 71 7.13 3.15 -1.44
C ILE A 71 7.65 4.19 -0.45
N ALA A 72 6.80 5.09 0.05
CA ALA A 72 7.19 6.07 1.07
C ALA A 72 7.66 5.40 2.37
N GLN A 73 6.95 4.38 2.87
CA GLN A 73 7.38 3.66 4.07
C GLN A 73 8.74 2.96 3.85
N ILE A 74 8.96 2.33 2.69
CA ILE A 74 10.23 1.68 2.33
C ILE A 74 11.37 2.70 2.22
N ALA A 75 11.14 3.81 1.51
CA ALA A 75 12.14 4.85 1.32
C ALA A 75 12.48 5.55 2.65
N HIS A 76 11.49 5.77 3.52
CA HIS A 76 11.70 6.33 4.85
C HIS A 76 12.54 5.39 5.74
N PHE A 77 12.26 4.08 5.71
CA PHE A 77 13.08 3.09 6.43
C PHE A 77 14.56 3.17 6.04
N HIS A 78 14.84 3.44 4.77
CA HIS A 78 16.19 3.65 4.24
C HIS A 78 16.73 5.08 4.36
N LYS A 79 15.94 6.02 4.89
CA LYS A 79 16.26 7.44 5.00
C LYS A 79 16.62 8.10 3.66
N LEU A 80 15.89 7.71 2.60
CA LEU A 80 16.06 8.27 1.26
C LEU A 80 15.24 9.57 1.15
N ASN A 81 15.78 10.55 0.43
CA ASN A 81 15.11 11.81 0.17
C ASN A 81 14.84 11.98 -1.33
N PRO A 82 13.59 12.27 -1.74
CA PRO A 82 13.29 12.72 -3.10
C PRO A 82 14.10 13.97 -3.45
N SER A 83 14.63 14.02 -4.66
CA SER A 83 15.48 15.13 -5.14
C SER A 83 15.23 15.41 -6.63
N GLY A 84 15.60 16.59 -7.11
CA GLY A 84 15.41 17.02 -8.50
C GLY A 84 14.01 17.56 -8.78
N LYS A 85 13.55 17.42 -10.04
CA LYS A 85 12.31 18.03 -10.54
C LYS A 85 11.42 17.01 -11.24
N ILE A 86 10.12 17.07 -10.94
CA ILE A 86 9.08 16.31 -11.64
C ILE A 86 8.14 17.26 -12.39
N ASN A 87 7.79 16.90 -13.63
CA ASN A 87 6.83 17.64 -14.45
C ASN A 87 6.02 16.68 -15.33
N TYR A 88 4.71 16.63 -15.12
CA TYR A 88 3.79 15.88 -15.97
C TYR A 88 2.40 16.50 -15.96
N THR A 89 1.53 16.04 -16.86
CA THR A 89 0.14 16.47 -16.96
C THR A 89 -0.77 15.28 -16.72
N THR A 90 -1.76 15.43 -15.83
CA THR A 90 -2.74 14.39 -15.57
C THR A 90 -3.69 14.19 -16.74
N THR A 91 -4.43 13.08 -16.81
CA THR A 91 -5.42 12.88 -17.89
C THR A 91 -6.58 13.88 -17.81
N ALA A 92 -6.83 14.43 -16.62
CA ALA A 92 -7.76 15.53 -16.40
C ALA A 92 -7.22 16.91 -16.86
N GLY A 93 -5.99 16.96 -17.39
CA GLY A 93 -5.35 18.19 -17.88
C GLY A 93 -4.70 19.04 -16.79
N LYS A 94 -4.56 18.53 -15.55
CA LYS A 94 -3.86 19.24 -14.48
C LYS A 94 -2.36 19.13 -14.68
N GLN A 95 -1.67 20.26 -14.76
CA GLN A 95 -0.22 20.29 -14.78
C GLN A 95 0.35 20.14 -13.36
N ILE A 96 1.21 19.16 -13.16
CA ILE A 96 1.95 18.89 -11.93
C ILE A 96 3.41 19.26 -12.16
N VAL A 97 3.90 20.25 -11.42
CA VAL A 97 5.32 20.66 -11.43
C VAL A 97 5.78 20.78 -10.00
N VAL A 98 6.74 19.96 -9.60
CA VAL A 98 7.26 19.93 -8.23
C VAL A 98 8.78 19.94 -8.29
N GLU A 99 9.38 20.93 -7.63
CA GLU A 99 10.80 20.94 -7.30
C GLU A 99 10.97 20.18 -5.98
N LEU A 100 11.47 18.95 -6.05
CA LEU A 100 11.62 18.07 -4.89
C LEU A 100 12.68 18.62 -3.92
N ASP A 101 13.64 19.39 -4.42
CA ASP A 101 14.69 20.02 -3.63
C ASP A 101 14.22 21.24 -2.81
N ASP A 102 13.01 21.77 -3.05
CA ASP A 102 12.47 22.93 -2.33
C ASP A 102 12.03 22.60 -0.88
N PHE A 103 11.95 21.32 -0.53
CA PHE A 103 11.61 20.88 0.82
C PHE A 103 12.64 19.90 1.36
N SER A 104 13.18 20.20 2.55
CA SER A 104 14.14 19.33 3.22
C SER A 104 13.42 18.44 4.23
N PHE A 105 13.45 17.13 3.99
CA PHE A 105 12.91 16.15 4.92
C PHE A 105 13.88 15.87 6.06
N ASP A 106 13.37 15.98 7.28
CA ASP A 106 14.07 15.57 8.50
C ASP A 106 13.46 14.26 9.00
N HIS A 107 14.09 13.13 8.67
CA HIS A 107 13.60 11.80 9.07
C HIS A 107 13.46 11.63 10.59
N ALA A 108 14.11 12.45 11.42
CA ALA A 108 13.92 12.41 12.87
C ALA A 108 12.58 13.01 13.33
N GLN A 109 11.91 13.80 12.48
CA GLN A 109 10.59 14.38 12.74
C GLN A 109 9.43 13.56 12.18
N PHE A 110 9.73 12.48 11.46
CA PHE A 110 8.69 11.57 10.98
C PHE A 110 8.14 10.80 12.17
N ALA A 111 6.81 10.84 12.33
CA ALA A 111 6.14 9.98 13.29
C ALA A 111 5.87 8.62 12.67
N ASP A 112 6.02 7.55 13.46
CA ASP A 112 5.67 6.19 13.04
C ASP A 112 4.18 6.08 12.70
N HIS A 113 3.32 6.87 13.36
CA HIS A 113 1.91 7.03 13.03
C HIS A 113 1.48 8.48 13.24
N LEU A 114 0.53 8.94 12.43
CA LEU A 114 -0.17 10.20 12.60
C LEU A 114 -1.54 9.97 13.24
N ASP A 115 -1.86 10.82 14.21
CA ASP A 115 -3.13 10.88 14.90
C ASP A 115 -3.53 12.34 15.24
N ALA A 116 -4.57 12.51 16.04
CA ALA A 116 -5.04 13.83 16.46
C ALA A 116 -4.04 14.57 17.36
N HIS A 117 -3.08 13.87 17.99
CA HIS A 117 -2.09 14.42 18.92
C HIS A 117 -0.74 14.69 18.26
N SER A 118 -0.53 14.17 17.06
CA SER A 118 0.69 14.38 16.29
C SER A 118 0.92 15.86 15.99
N GLY A 119 2.16 16.32 16.19
CA GLY A 119 2.54 17.71 15.97
C GLY A 119 2.46 18.12 14.50
N ALA A 120 2.25 19.41 14.24
CA ALA A 120 2.13 19.96 12.88
C ALA A 120 3.36 19.63 12.00
N ALA A 121 4.56 19.68 12.57
CA ALA A 121 5.80 19.33 11.87
C ALA A 121 5.81 17.87 11.40
N ALA A 122 5.41 16.91 12.25
CA ALA A 122 5.35 15.50 11.87
C ALA A 122 4.31 15.25 10.75
N LYS A 123 3.15 15.90 10.84
CA LYS A 123 2.11 15.83 9.81
C LYS A 123 2.59 16.40 8.47
N GLU A 124 3.28 17.54 8.50
CA GLU A 124 3.86 18.14 7.29
C GLU A 124 4.95 17.24 6.69
N GLN A 125 5.90 16.76 7.49
CA GLN A 125 6.98 15.88 7.04
C GLN A 125 6.42 14.62 6.37
N VAL A 126 5.55 13.87 7.06
CA VAL A 126 5.01 12.61 6.54
C VAL A 126 4.07 12.83 5.35
N GLY A 127 3.11 13.76 5.46
CA GLY A 127 2.13 14.02 4.40
C GLY A 127 2.78 14.54 3.12
N LYS A 128 3.77 15.43 3.23
CA LYS A 128 4.49 15.96 2.07
C LYS A 128 5.43 14.92 1.46
N TYR A 129 6.02 14.06 2.29
CA TYR A 129 6.86 12.95 1.82
C TYR A 129 6.06 11.96 0.98
N ILE A 130 4.90 11.52 1.47
CA ILE A 130 3.99 10.65 0.71
C ILE A 130 3.54 11.34 -0.59
N TYR A 131 3.20 12.63 -0.55
CA TYR A 131 2.87 13.39 -1.76
C TYR A 131 4.02 13.44 -2.78
N TYR A 132 5.26 13.66 -2.33
CA TYR A 132 6.43 13.70 -3.22
C TYR A 132 6.66 12.34 -3.89
N ILE A 133 6.47 11.24 -3.16
CA ILE A 133 6.52 9.89 -3.73
C ILE A 133 5.37 9.67 -4.74
N ALA A 134 4.15 10.13 -4.44
CA ALA A 134 3.02 10.06 -5.37
C ALA A 134 3.27 10.83 -6.67
N VAL A 135 3.85 12.02 -6.57
CA VAL A 135 4.27 12.82 -7.73
C VAL A 135 5.36 12.10 -8.53
N LEU A 136 6.36 11.52 -7.85
CA LEU A 136 7.47 10.80 -8.48
C LEU A 136 6.98 9.60 -9.32
N ILE A 137 5.97 8.87 -8.84
CA ILE A 137 5.38 7.73 -9.57
C ILE A 137 4.29 8.15 -10.58
N TYR A 138 4.15 9.45 -10.85
CA TYR A 138 3.17 10.00 -11.80
C TYR A 138 1.73 9.59 -11.48
N THR A 139 1.33 9.69 -10.21
CA THR A 139 -0.07 9.50 -9.82
C THR A 139 -0.98 10.38 -10.67
N ASN A 140 -2.02 9.80 -11.24
CA ASN A 140 -2.97 10.50 -12.09
C ASN A 140 -4.00 11.26 -11.25
N PHE A 141 -3.56 12.31 -10.54
CA PHE A 141 -4.40 13.06 -9.62
C PHE A 141 -5.70 13.56 -10.28
N GLY A 142 -6.82 13.36 -9.59
CA GLY A 142 -8.16 13.64 -10.12
C GLY A 142 -8.74 12.52 -10.99
N SER A 143 -8.04 11.41 -11.13
CA SER A 143 -8.48 10.16 -11.78
C SER A 143 -7.93 8.96 -11.00
N SER A 144 -8.11 7.74 -11.53
CA SER A 144 -7.52 6.53 -10.94
C SER A 144 -6.20 6.17 -11.61
N GLY A 145 -5.29 5.57 -10.82
CA GLY A 145 -4.05 4.98 -11.32
C GLY A 145 -2.93 5.98 -11.59
N TYR A 146 -2.10 5.67 -12.59
CA TYR A 146 -0.87 6.37 -12.93
C TYR A 146 -0.86 6.74 -14.40
N ILE A 147 -0.17 7.82 -14.77
CA ILE A 147 -0.14 8.30 -16.17
C ILE A 147 0.55 7.30 -17.09
N GLU A 148 1.67 6.74 -16.63
CA GLU A 148 2.39 5.67 -17.32
C GLU A 148 3.25 4.89 -16.33
N HIS A 149 3.65 3.68 -16.75
CA HIS A 149 4.44 2.75 -15.93
C HIS A 149 5.85 2.50 -16.48
N GLU A 150 6.10 2.81 -17.76
CA GLU A 150 7.32 2.42 -18.49
C GLU A 150 8.58 3.03 -17.86
N THR A 151 8.49 4.28 -17.41
CA THR A 151 9.64 5.01 -16.83
C THR A 151 9.51 5.24 -15.32
N MET A 152 8.54 4.59 -14.68
CA MET A 152 8.30 4.76 -13.23
C MET A 152 9.49 4.30 -12.40
N MET A 153 10.08 3.14 -12.71
CA MET A 153 11.21 2.62 -11.96
C MET A 153 12.44 3.50 -12.11
N GLU A 154 12.76 3.93 -13.34
CA GLU A 154 13.88 4.85 -13.62
C GLU A 154 13.75 6.17 -12.86
N ARG A 155 12.52 6.69 -12.72
CA ARG A 155 12.26 7.87 -11.89
C ARG A 155 12.50 7.59 -10.40
N ILE A 156 12.02 6.46 -9.88
CA ILE A 156 12.27 6.11 -8.48
C ILE A 156 13.79 6.02 -8.23
N GLU A 157 14.52 5.31 -9.09
CA GLU A 157 15.97 5.16 -9.01
C GLU A 157 16.70 6.49 -9.04
N THR A 158 16.33 7.36 -9.99
CA THR A 158 16.96 8.67 -10.20
C THR A 158 16.69 9.60 -9.03
N HIS A 159 15.42 9.75 -8.64
CA HIS A 159 15.00 10.78 -7.70
C HIS A 159 15.14 10.36 -6.23
N LEU A 160 15.22 9.06 -5.91
CA LEU A 160 15.54 8.56 -4.57
C LEU A 160 17.00 8.09 -4.42
N ASN A 161 17.80 8.12 -5.49
CA ASN A 161 19.17 7.63 -5.52
C ASN A 161 19.30 6.18 -5.01
N CYS A 162 18.51 5.29 -5.60
CA CYS A 162 18.49 3.87 -5.28
C CYS A 162 18.51 3.02 -6.56
N ASP A 163 18.62 1.71 -6.40
CA ASP A 163 18.36 0.72 -7.44
C ASP A 163 17.00 0.07 -7.17
N VAL A 164 16.21 -0.16 -8.23
CA VAL A 164 14.85 -0.69 -8.12
C VAL A 164 14.69 -1.92 -8.99
N GLY A 165 14.40 -3.06 -8.36
CA GLY A 165 13.98 -4.27 -9.05
C GLY A 165 12.46 -4.34 -9.13
N PHE A 166 11.92 -4.54 -10.33
CA PHE A 166 10.49 -4.68 -10.58
C PHE A 166 10.20 -6.05 -11.21
N TYR A 167 9.33 -6.83 -10.55
CA TYR A 167 9.01 -8.19 -10.94
C TYR A 167 7.51 -8.36 -11.09
N GLU A 168 7.05 -8.72 -12.28
CA GLU A 168 5.64 -8.94 -12.57
C GLU A 168 5.31 -10.42 -12.72
N TYR A 169 4.17 -10.81 -12.15
CA TYR A 169 3.66 -12.17 -12.24
C TYR A 169 2.16 -12.15 -12.49
N THR A 170 1.74 -12.94 -13.48
CA THR A 170 0.36 -13.44 -13.55
C THR A 170 0.14 -14.52 -12.50
N LYS A 171 -1.11 -14.83 -12.15
CA LYS A 171 -1.47 -15.95 -11.26
C LYS A 171 -0.70 -17.24 -11.55
N ALA A 172 -0.63 -17.63 -12.82
CA ALA A 172 0.03 -18.86 -13.24
C ALA A 172 1.55 -18.83 -12.95
N THR A 173 2.21 -17.72 -13.27
CA THR A 173 3.65 -17.56 -13.03
C THR A 173 3.98 -17.37 -11.54
N TRP A 174 3.12 -16.68 -10.77
CA TRP A 174 3.26 -16.54 -9.32
C TRP A 174 3.24 -17.89 -8.60
N LEU A 175 2.27 -18.74 -8.94
CA LEU A 175 2.15 -20.07 -8.34
C LEU A 175 3.19 -21.06 -8.88
N GLY A 176 3.68 -20.86 -10.11
CA GLY A 176 4.71 -21.69 -10.73
C GLY A 176 6.13 -21.42 -10.25
N SER A 177 6.41 -20.21 -9.73
CA SER A 177 7.76 -19.75 -9.35
C SER A 177 7.91 -19.50 -7.85
N GLN A 178 7.17 -20.23 -7.00
CA GLN A 178 7.23 -20.04 -5.55
C GLN A 178 8.64 -20.15 -4.97
N PRO A 179 9.49 -21.12 -5.36
CA PRO A 179 10.86 -21.21 -4.83
C PRO A 179 11.68 -19.96 -5.11
N GLU A 180 11.62 -19.41 -6.33
CA GLU A 180 12.35 -18.22 -6.74
C GLU A 180 11.84 -16.97 -6.03
N ILE A 181 10.51 -16.83 -5.91
CA ILE A 181 9.87 -15.73 -5.19
C ILE A 181 10.21 -15.76 -3.70
N ARG A 182 10.20 -16.95 -3.06
CA ARG A 182 10.63 -17.10 -1.67
C ARG A 182 12.09 -16.68 -1.51
N ALA A 183 12.97 -17.14 -2.39
CA ALA A 183 14.39 -16.78 -2.33
C ALA A 183 14.62 -15.27 -2.50
N LEU A 184 13.84 -14.60 -3.37
CA LEU A 184 13.85 -13.15 -3.51
C LEU A 184 13.46 -12.47 -2.19
N ILE A 185 12.29 -12.81 -1.63
CA ILE A 185 11.79 -12.21 -0.39
C ILE A 185 12.79 -12.41 0.76
N GLN A 186 13.28 -13.63 0.94
CA GLN A 186 14.27 -13.95 1.98
C GLN A 186 15.53 -13.12 1.82
N ARG A 187 16.09 -13.04 0.60
CA ARG A 187 17.28 -12.24 0.31
C ARG A 187 17.10 -10.76 0.65
N GLU A 188 15.96 -10.19 0.29
CA GLU A 188 15.66 -8.78 0.58
C GLU A 188 15.51 -8.55 2.10
N MET A 189 14.73 -9.39 2.80
CA MET A 189 14.51 -9.26 4.25
C MET A 189 15.80 -9.50 5.05
N ASP A 190 16.59 -10.53 4.71
CA ASP A 190 17.87 -10.84 5.36
C ASP A 190 18.89 -9.70 5.17
N ALA A 191 18.81 -9.00 4.03
CA ALA A 191 19.61 -7.81 3.75
C ALA A 191 18.97 -6.51 4.28
N ARG A 192 17.90 -6.62 5.09
CA ARG A 192 17.16 -5.50 5.68
C ARG A 192 16.63 -4.51 4.64
N ARG A 193 16.05 -5.00 3.55
CA ARG A 193 15.42 -4.18 2.51
C ARG A 193 13.93 -4.53 2.40
N PRO A 194 13.04 -3.81 3.09
CA PRO A 194 11.60 -3.99 2.92
C PRO A 194 11.21 -3.76 1.46
N MET A 195 10.20 -4.47 0.97
CA MET A 195 9.83 -4.45 -0.44
C MET A 195 8.31 -4.33 -0.62
N MET A 196 7.86 -3.69 -1.70
CA MET A 196 6.44 -3.55 -1.99
C MET A 196 5.95 -4.84 -2.65
N MET A 197 4.75 -5.27 -2.26
CA MET A 197 3.96 -6.26 -2.98
C MET A 197 2.63 -5.63 -3.38
N TYR A 198 2.35 -5.65 -4.68
CA TYR A 198 1.02 -5.36 -5.22
C TYR A 198 0.27 -6.65 -5.53
N PHE A 199 -1.04 -6.66 -5.30
CA PHE A 199 -1.92 -7.78 -5.57
C PHE A 199 -3.29 -7.30 -6.04
N ASP A 200 -3.88 -7.99 -7.02
CA ASP A 200 -5.21 -7.64 -7.54
C ASP A 200 -6.08 -8.84 -7.94
N ASN A 201 -7.36 -8.57 -8.13
CA ASN A 201 -8.33 -9.54 -8.65
C ASN A 201 -8.58 -9.42 -10.16
N GLY A 202 -7.77 -8.64 -10.88
CA GLY A 202 -7.94 -8.38 -12.31
C GLY A 202 -9.23 -7.64 -12.70
N ASP A 203 -9.91 -7.02 -11.74
CA ASP A 203 -11.19 -6.33 -11.93
C ASP A 203 -11.24 -5.05 -11.09
N ASP A 204 -12.01 -5.05 -9.99
CA ASP A 204 -12.34 -3.87 -9.19
C ASP A 204 -11.43 -3.65 -7.97
N PHE A 205 -10.44 -4.52 -7.76
CA PHE A 205 -9.60 -4.50 -6.57
C PHE A 205 -8.14 -4.74 -6.88
N GLY A 206 -7.31 -3.78 -6.48
CA GLY A 206 -5.87 -3.93 -6.38
C GLY A 206 -5.35 -3.16 -5.17
N HIS A 207 -4.31 -3.69 -4.53
CA HIS A 207 -3.70 -3.04 -3.36
C HIS A 207 -2.20 -3.26 -3.32
N ALA A 208 -1.47 -2.28 -2.79
CA ALA A 208 -0.05 -2.37 -2.53
C ALA A 208 0.21 -2.33 -1.02
N ALA A 209 1.01 -3.27 -0.55
CA ALA A 209 1.45 -3.41 0.83
C ALA A 209 2.98 -3.56 0.88
N VAL A 210 3.58 -3.43 2.07
CA VAL A 210 5.02 -3.65 2.27
C VAL A 210 5.24 -5.00 2.93
N ILE A 211 6.09 -5.84 2.33
CA ILE A 211 6.70 -6.99 2.98
C ILE A 211 7.89 -6.49 3.79
N ASP A 212 7.83 -6.70 5.10
CA ASP A 212 8.85 -6.24 6.05
C ASP A 212 9.28 -7.32 7.05
N SER A 213 8.82 -8.56 6.86
CA SER A 213 9.35 -9.76 7.53
C SER A 213 8.90 -11.05 6.82
N TYR A 214 9.58 -12.17 7.12
CA TYR A 214 9.15 -13.50 6.72
C TYR A 214 9.36 -14.51 7.86
N VAL A 215 8.61 -15.62 7.83
CA VAL A 215 8.83 -16.76 8.73
C VAL A 215 8.47 -18.06 8.04
N LEU A 216 9.21 -19.13 8.38
CA LEU A 216 8.85 -20.50 8.05
C LEU A 216 8.35 -21.18 9.33
N GLN A 217 7.05 -21.45 9.43
CA GLN A 217 6.45 -22.12 10.57
C GLN A 217 5.68 -23.36 10.09
N ASN A 218 5.92 -24.51 10.71
CA ASN A 218 5.27 -25.78 10.38
C ASN A 218 5.36 -26.16 8.88
N GLY A 219 6.48 -25.81 8.23
CA GLY A 219 6.69 -26.07 6.80
C GLY A 219 5.96 -25.13 5.85
N GLN A 220 5.26 -24.12 6.36
CA GLN A 220 4.57 -23.09 5.58
C GLN A 220 5.34 -21.76 5.63
N PHE A 221 5.38 -21.07 4.49
CA PHE A 221 6.07 -19.80 4.33
C PHE A 221 5.08 -18.65 4.47
N PHE A 222 5.37 -17.72 5.37
CA PHE A 222 4.55 -16.56 5.65
C PHE A 222 5.37 -15.29 5.49
N VAL A 223 4.69 -14.20 5.12
CA VAL A 223 5.25 -12.85 5.10
C VAL A 223 4.42 -11.96 6.02
N HIS A 224 5.09 -11.03 6.71
CA HIS A 224 4.38 -9.94 7.36
C HIS A 224 4.09 -8.86 6.32
N LEU A 225 2.87 -8.35 6.31
CA LEU A 225 2.44 -7.26 5.45
C LEU A 225 2.05 -6.06 6.30
N ASN A 226 2.66 -4.92 6.01
CA ASN A 226 2.16 -3.61 6.40
C ASN A 226 1.26 -3.09 5.27
N MET A 227 -0.03 -2.95 5.55
CA MET A 227 -1.06 -2.66 4.55
C MET A 227 -1.13 -1.19 4.15
N GLY A 228 -0.45 -0.28 4.86
CA GLY A 228 -0.61 1.16 4.63
C GLY A 228 -2.01 1.67 4.96
N TRP A 229 -2.69 1.02 5.91
CA TRP A 229 -4.04 1.37 6.38
C TRP A 229 -4.05 1.73 7.87
N GLY A 230 -3.02 2.42 8.36
CA GLY A 230 -2.98 2.84 9.76
C GLY A 230 -2.80 1.66 10.74
N GLY A 231 -2.12 0.59 10.30
CA GLY A 231 -1.97 -0.65 11.06
C GLY A 231 -3.15 -1.62 10.94
N LYS A 232 -4.25 -1.20 10.30
CA LYS A 232 -5.40 -2.07 10.08
C LYS A 232 -5.04 -3.17 9.09
N ASN A 233 -5.27 -4.42 9.49
CA ASN A 233 -4.97 -5.63 8.73
C ASN A 233 -3.45 -5.84 8.50
N ASP A 234 -2.58 -5.15 9.24
CA ASP A 234 -1.18 -5.54 9.27
C ASP A 234 -1.07 -6.92 9.95
N GLY A 235 -0.16 -7.77 9.45
CA GLY A 235 0.06 -9.08 10.05
C GLY A 235 0.58 -10.13 9.07
N TRP A 236 0.46 -11.40 9.44
CA TRP A 236 1.05 -12.51 8.71
C TRP A 236 0.08 -13.13 7.71
N TYR A 237 0.60 -13.38 6.50
CA TYR A 237 -0.14 -13.93 5.39
C TYR A 237 0.65 -15.02 4.69
N GLN A 238 -0.07 -15.92 4.01
CA GLN A 238 0.54 -16.83 3.04
C GLN A 238 0.58 -16.13 1.67
N PRO A 239 1.76 -15.73 1.16
CA PRO A 239 1.85 -14.88 -0.03
C PRO A 239 1.41 -15.57 -1.33
N PHE A 240 1.30 -16.91 -1.32
CA PHE A 240 0.85 -17.72 -2.45
C PHE A 240 -0.63 -18.12 -2.38
N GLU A 241 -1.35 -17.63 -1.36
CA GLU A 241 -2.80 -17.76 -1.23
C GLU A 241 -3.49 -16.41 -1.43
N LYS A 242 -4.82 -16.41 -1.37
CA LYS A 242 -5.62 -15.19 -1.39
C LYS A 242 -5.34 -14.39 -0.12
N LEU A 243 -5.14 -13.08 -0.23
CA LEU A 243 -4.83 -12.25 0.93
C LEU A 243 -6.08 -11.60 1.53
N MET A 244 -7.06 -11.28 0.69
CA MET A 244 -8.27 -10.52 1.04
C MET A 244 -9.53 -11.36 0.85
N GLY A 245 -9.92 -12.06 1.91
CA GLY A 245 -11.19 -12.77 2.02
C GLY A 245 -11.36 -13.81 0.93
N MET A 246 -12.53 -13.81 0.30
CA MET A 246 -12.85 -14.75 -0.77
C MET A 246 -12.46 -14.26 -2.18
N ARG A 247 -12.05 -12.98 -2.32
CA ARG A 247 -11.68 -12.38 -3.61
C ARG A 247 -10.49 -13.15 -4.17
N ASP A 248 -10.55 -13.51 -5.45
CA ASP A 248 -9.41 -14.14 -6.12
C ASP A 248 -8.38 -13.06 -6.50
N ASP A 249 -7.81 -12.47 -5.45
CA ASP A 249 -6.84 -11.39 -5.53
C ASP A 249 -5.47 -11.86 -6.01
N LEU A 250 -5.36 -13.00 -6.70
CA LEU A 250 -4.13 -13.61 -7.21
C LEU A 250 -3.87 -13.31 -8.70
N GLN A 251 -4.71 -12.50 -9.38
CA GLN A 251 -4.63 -12.37 -10.83
C GLN A 251 -3.29 -11.79 -11.27
N ASN A 252 -2.89 -10.68 -10.65
CA ASN A 252 -1.56 -10.11 -10.81
C ASN A 252 -0.86 -9.93 -9.46
N ARG A 253 0.45 -10.12 -9.47
CA ARG A 253 1.37 -9.85 -8.36
C ARG A 253 2.53 -9.04 -8.90
N PHE A 254 2.82 -7.91 -8.29
CA PHE A 254 4.07 -7.19 -8.55
C PHE A 254 4.90 -7.14 -7.29
N LEU A 255 6.21 -7.32 -7.44
CA LEU A 255 7.17 -7.12 -6.37
C LEU A 255 8.10 -5.98 -6.76
N VAL A 256 8.28 -5.02 -5.86
CA VAL A 256 9.17 -3.88 -6.08
C VAL A 256 10.18 -3.81 -4.95
N THR A 257 11.43 -4.03 -5.28
CA THR A 257 12.57 -3.94 -4.36
C THR A 257 13.19 -2.55 -4.44
N VAL A 258 13.67 -2.04 -3.31
CA VAL A 258 14.41 -0.78 -3.24
C VAL A 258 15.73 -1.05 -2.55
N SER A 259 16.84 -0.82 -3.25
CA SER A 259 18.19 -0.98 -2.74
C SER A 259 18.89 0.39 -2.71
N PRO A 260 19.12 0.99 -1.54
CA PRO A 260 19.88 2.24 -1.44
C PRO A 260 21.28 2.09 -2.05
N LYS A 261 21.73 3.11 -2.79
CA LYS A 261 23.13 3.18 -3.24
C LYS A 261 24.01 3.52 -2.02
N LEU A 262 25.01 2.67 -1.76
CA LEU A 262 25.98 2.83 -0.68
C LEU A 262 26.84 4.09 -0.83
#